data_AF-A0A2V5KGS0-F1
#
_entry.id   AF-A0A2V5KGS0-F1
#
_cell.length_a   1.000
_cell.length_b   1.000
_cell.length_c   1.000
_cell.angle_alpha   90.00
_cell.angle_beta   90.00
_cell.angle_gamma   90.00
#
_symmetry.space_group_name_H-M   'P 1'
#
loop_
_entity.id
_entity.type
_entity.pdbx_description
1 polymer ?
#
loop_
_entity_poly.entity_id
_entity_poly.type
_entity_poly.pdbx_seq_one_letter_code
_entity_poly.pdbx_strand_id
1 'polypeptide(L)' 'MTAMIYESFCGGIFETNCYLVQAPEGWILFDAPDGACDWVGSRDVHPKLLLLTHGHFDHI' A
#
# COMPACT_ATOMS: atom_id res chain seq x y z
N MET A 1 2.23 4.82 24.21
CA MET A 1 1.67 4.34 22.94
C MET A 1 2.63 4.74 21.85
N THR A 2 3.24 3.79 21.16
CA THR A 2 4.05 4.06 19.96
C THR A 2 3.10 4.43 18.83
N ALA A 3 3.37 5.51 18.10
CA ALA A 3 2.58 5.85 16.92
C ALA A 3 2.79 4.79 15.83
N MET A 4 1.72 4.42 15.12
CA MET A 4 1.85 3.63 13.89
C MET A 4 2.42 4.52 12.79
N ILE A 5 3.45 4.02 12.10
CA ILE A 5 4.06 4.68 10.95
C ILE A 5 3.36 4.15 9.69
N TYR A 6 2.87 5.06 8.86
CA TYR A 6 2.35 4.73 7.54
C TYR A 6 2.76 5.80 6.52
N GLU A 7 2.85 5.36 5.26
CA GLU A 7 3.01 6.22 4.09
C GLU A 7 1.81 6.01 3.16
N SER A 8 1.53 7.00 2.31
CA SER A 8 0.48 6.90 1.30
C SER A 8 0.98 7.22 -0.10
N PHE A 9 0.29 6.64 -1.07
CA PHE A 9 0.42 6.90 -2.49
C PHE A 9 -0.96 7.09 -3.10
N CYS A 10 -1.07 7.99 -4.07
CA CYS A 10 -2.26 8.17 -4.87
C CYS A 10 -1.86 7.94 -6.33
N GLY A 11 -2.55 7.02 -6.99
CA GLY A 11 -2.17 6.57 -8.32
C GLY A 11 -3.34 6.01 -9.14
N GLY A 12 -3.00 5.58 -10.35
CA GLY A 12 -3.96 5.13 -11.35
C GLY A 12 -4.91 6.20 -11.88
N ILE A 13 -5.72 5.78 -12.84
CA ILE A 13 -6.70 6.61 -13.56
C ILE A 13 -7.76 7.17 -12.61
N PHE A 14 -8.05 6.48 -11.52
CA PHE A 14 -9.09 6.83 -10.55
C PHE A 14 -8.56 7.55 -9.31
N GLU A 15 -7.26 7.88 -9.29
CA GLU A 15 -6.62 8.56 -8.15
C GLU A 15 -6.87 7.79 -6.83
N THR A 16 -6.74 6.47 -6.89
CA THR A 16 -7.01 5.58 -5.78
C THR A 16 -5.86 5.66 -4.78
N ASN A 17 -6.22 5.73 -3.49
CA ASN A 17 -5.24 5.78 -2.42
C ASN A 17 -4.75 4.38 -2.06
N CYS A 18 -3.45 4.31 -1.81
CA CYS A 18 -2.71 3.14 -1.38
C CYS A 18 -1.97 3.49 -0.09
N TYR A 19 -1.89 2.57 0.86
CA TYR A 19 -1.21 2.80 2.14
C TYR A 19 -0.21 1.71 2.47
N LEU A 20 1.00 2.10 2.87
CA LEU A 20 2.04 1.22 3.34
C LEU A 20 2.18 1.38 4.86
N VAL A 21 1.85 0.34 5.61
CA VAL A 21 1.81 0.37 7.09
C VAL A 21 2.89 -0.53 7.66
N GLN A 22 3.67 -0.01 8.61
CA GLN A 22 4.66 -0.80 9.33
C GLN A 22 4.01 -1.54 10.51
N ALA A 23 3.79 -2.85 10.36
CA ALA A 23 3.32 -3.71 11.44
C ALA A 23 4.49 -4.45 12.12
N PRO A 24 4.32 -4.98 13.35
CA PRO A 24 5.40 -5.66 14.08
C PRO A 24 6.04 -6.82 13.32
N GLU A 25 5.25 -7.53 12.52
CA GLU A 25 5.73 -8.70 11.77
C GLU A 25 6.14 -8.39 10.33
N GLY A 26 5.98 -7.16 9.85
CA GLY A 26 6.34 -6.77 8.49
C GLY A 26 5.42 -5.69 7.92
N TRP A 27 5.71 -5.32 6.68
CA TRP A 27 4.95 -4.31 5.97
C TRP A 27 3.62 -4.86 5.45
N ILE A 28 2.57 -4.06 5.56
CA ILE A 28 1.25 -4.34 4.98
C ILE A 28 0.98 -3.26 3.93
N LEU A 29 0.65 -3.67 2.72
CA LEU A 29 0.16 -2.80 1.67
C LEU A 29 -1.36 -2.87 1.65
N PHE A 30 -2.03 -1.72 1.74
CA PHE A 30 -3.47 -1.60 1.61
C PHE A 30 -3.79 -1.01 0.24
N ASP A 31 -4.50 -1.79 -0.57
CA ASP A 31 -4.81 -1.55 -1.98
C ASP A 31 -3.56 -1.37 -2.86
N ALA A 32 -3.66 -1.64 -4.16
CA ALA A 32 -2.53 -1.65 -5.08
C ALA A 32 -2.87 -1.03 -6.44
N PRO A 33 -3.33 0.24 -6.51
CA PRO A 33 -3.60 0.90 -7.77
C PRO A 33 -2.37 1.00 -8.67
N ASP A 34 -2.59 1.27 -9.96
CA ASP A 34 -1.51 1.48 -10.94
C ASP A 34 -0.43 2.44 -10.40
N GLY A 35 0.82 1.97 -10.43
CA GLY A 35 2.00 2.68 -9.91
C GLY A 35 2.38 2.32 -8.47
N ALA A 36 1.52 1.61 -7.72
CA ALA A 36 1.82 1.21 -6.35
C ALA A 36 3.02 0.25 -6.26
N CYS A 37 3.17 -0.67 -7.21
CA CYS A 37 4.29 -1.61 -7.23
C CYS A 37 5.65 -0.89 -7.37
N ASP A 38 5.76 0.05 -8.32
CA ASP A 38 6.99 0.86 -8.51
C ASP A 38 7.24 1.76 -7.30
N TRP A 39 6.18 2.34 -6.73
CA TRP A 39 6.25 3.17 -5.53
C TRP A 39 6.78 2.37 -4.33
N VAL A 40 6.28 1.15 -4.09
CA VAL A 40 6.79 0.26 -3.04
C VAL A 40 8.23 -0.17 -3.34
N GLY A 41 8.54 -0.53 -4.60
CA GLY A 41 9.88 -0.93 -5.03
C GLY A 41 10.92 0.17 -4.81
N SER A 42 10.57 1.44 -5.05
CA SER A 42 11.46 2.59 -4.81
C SER A 42 11.86 2.79 -3.33
N ARG A 43 11.15 2.13 -2.39
CA ARG A 43 11.44 2.16 -0.95
C ARG A 43 12.24 0.95 -0.47
N ASP A 44 12.57 0.01 -1.36
CA ASP A 44 13.16 -1.29 -1.01
C ASP A 44 12.31 -2.07 0.03
N VAL A 45 10.99 -1.87 -0.02
CA VAL A 45 10.04 -2.53 0.88
C VAL A 45 9.43 -3.76 0.20
N HIS A 46 9.37 -4.86 0.95
CA HIS A 46 8.73 -6.10 0.53
C HIS A 46 7.55 -6.39 1.46
N PRO A 47 6.30 -6.02 1.07
CA PRO A 47 5.12 -6.27 1.89
C PRO A 47 4.94 -7.77 2.15
N LYS A 48 4.63 -8.12 3.41
CA LYS A 48 4.25 -9.49 3.78
C LYS A 48 2.78 -9.79 3.50
N LEU A 49 1.96 -8.75 3.40
CA LEU A 49 0.53 -8.85 3.18
C LEU A 49 0.09 -7.72 2.24
N LEU A 50 -0.67 -8.09 1.21
CA LEU A 50 -1.53 -7.18 0.45
C LEU A 50 -2.94 -7.35 0.99
N LEU A 51 -3.52 -6.27 1.52
CA LEU A 51 -4.90 -6.22 1.98
C LEU A 51 -5.69 -5.34 1.01
N LEU A 52 -6.74 -5.92 0.43
CA LEU A 52 -7.69 -5.15 -0.36
C LEU A 52 -8.86 -4.73 0.52
N THR A 53 -9.22 -3.45 0.49
CA THR A 53 -10.40 -2.94 1.20
C THR A 53 -11.67 -3.60 0.66
N HIS A 54 -11.71 -3.86 -0.64
CA HIS A 54 -12.76 -4.57 -1.37
C HIS A 54 -12.27 -4.99 -2.76
N GLY A 55 -13.05 -5.78 -3.49
CA GLY A 55 -12.68 -6.32 -4.81
C GLY A 55 -13.05 -5.43 -6.00
N HIS A 56 -12.79 -4.12 -5.94
CA HIS A 56 -12.89 -3.24 -7.10
C HIS A 56 -11.58 -3.20 -7.88
N PHE A 57 -11.69 -3.02 -9.20
CA PHE A 57 -10.58 -3.20 -10.13
C PHE A 57 -9.49 -2.13 -10.00
N ASP A 58 -9.82 -0.94 -9.50
CA ASP A 58 -8.88 0.16 -9.28
C ASP A 58 -8.08 0.01 -7.97
N HIS A 59 -8.42 -0.99 -7.13
CA HIS A 59 -7.71 -1.31 -5.89
C HIS A 59 -6.75 -2.51 -6.03
N ILE A 60 -6.69 -3.17 -7.20
CA ILE A 60 -5.94 -4.42 -7.45
C ILE A 60 -4.65 -4.18 -8.21
#